data_AF-A0A927YQR2-F1
#
_entry.id   AF-A0A927YQR2-F1
#
_cell.length_a   1.000
_cell.length_b   1.000
_cell.length_c   1.000
_cell.angle_alpha   90.00
_cell.angle_beta   90.00
_cell.angle_gamma   90.00
#
_symmetry.space_group_name_H-M   'P 1'
#
loop_
_entity.id
_entity.type
_entity.pdbx_description
1 polymer ?
#
loop_
_entity_poly.entity_id
_entity_poly.type
_entity_poly.pdbx_seq_one_letter_code
_entity_poly.pdbx_strand_id
1 'polypeptide(L)'
;MKDGKDKKDKDKKKKLEQELAFARTDLSYDRTGLSVIRTNLAFQNTKLSVEQTHLSFLRTIVSLLGSAATIYKALPALGVSIRFSTAISVFLVIAAVYFFVKDQLTYPKMKEEIQHMELQKEKIIQASRITERVDDDIISPEK
;
A
#
# COMPACT_ATOMS: atom_id res chain seq x y z
N MET A 1 8.42 -23.16 62.28
CA MET A 1 8.82 -23.74 60.97
C MET A 1 7.88 -23.41 59.80
N LYS A 2 6.66 -22.85 60.02
CA LYS A 2 5.74 -22.51 58.91
C LYS A 2 6.15 -21.29 58.07
N ASP A 3 6.72 -20.25 58.69
CA ASP A 3 7.08 -18.99 57.98
C ASP A 3 8.12 -19.12 56.86
N GLY A 4 9.01 -20.11 56.92
CA GLY A 4 10.04 -20.30 55.91
C GLY A 4 9.51 -20.88 54.58
N LYS A 5 8.37 -21.58 54.62
CA LYS A 5 7.76 -22.23 53.45
C LYS A 5 6.96 -21.22 52.62
N ASP A 6 6.22 -20.34 53.29
CA ASP A 6 5.41 -19.28 52.66
C ASP A 6 6.27 -18.24 51.93
N LYS A 7 7.48 -17.96 52.43
CA LYS A 7 8.42 -17.05 51.78
C LYS A 7 8.95 -17.62 50.46
N LYS A 8 9.33 -18.91 50.45
CA LYS A 8 9.80 -19.62 49.26
C LYS A 8 8.74 -19.72 48.15
N ASP A 9 7.48 -19.92 48.52
CA ASP A 9 6.38 -19.99 47.54
C ASP A 9 6.06 -18.62 46.93
N LYS A 10 6.15 -17.54 47.71
CA LYS A 10 6.02 -16.17 47.18
C LYS A 10 7.14 -15.83 46.20
N ASP A 11 8.37 -16.21 46.48
CA ASP A 11 9.51 -15.94 45.61
C ASP A 11 9.44 -16.74 44.30
N LYS A 12 8.97 -18.00 44.34
CA LYS A 12 8.68 -18.79 43.14
C LYS A 12 7.59 -18.17 42.29
N LYS A 13 6.50 -17.71 42.90
CA LYS A 13 5.40 -17.03 42.19
C LYS A 13 5.89 -15.76 41.50
N LYS A 14 6.69 -14.92 42.18
CA LYS A 14 7.25 -13.70 41.59
C LYS A 14 8.15 -13.97 40.38
N LYS A 15 8.98 -15.02 40.44
CA LYS A 15 9.81 -15.42 39.29
C LYS A 15 8.97 -15.91 38.11
N LEU A 16 7.95 -16.73 38.37
CA LEU A 16 7.01 -17.20 37.34
C LEU A 16 6.24 -16.03 36.72
N GLU A 17 5.82 -15.05 37.52
CA GLU A 17 5.17 -13.82 37.05
C GLU A 17 6.11 -12.97 36.18
N GLN A 18 7.40 -12.87 36.54
CA GLN A 18 8.42 -12.20 35.72
C GLN A 18 8.69 -12.93 34.41
N GLU A 19 8.83 -14.26 34.42
CA GLU A 19 9.01 -15.06 33.20
C GLU A 19 7.79 -14.97 32.28
N LEU A 20 6.58 -15.01 32.85
CA LEU A 20 5.33 -14.80 32.09
C LEU A 20 5.24 -13.38 31.53
N ALA A 21 5.69 -12.36 32.27
CA ALA A 21 5.72 -10.98 31.79
C ALA A 21 6.72 -10.81 30.63
N PHE A 22 7.89 -11.44 30.72
CA PHE A 22 8.89 -11.45 29.66
C PHE A 22 8.36 -12.16 28.41
N ALA A 23 7.83 -13.37 28.55
CA ALA A 23 7.24 -14.14 27.46
C ALA A 23 6.06 -13.42 26.78
N ARG A 24 5.25 -12.67 27.54
CA ARG A 24 4.17 -11.83 26.98
C ARG A 24 4.72 -10.66 26.17
N THR A 25 5.81 -10.06 26.62
CA THR A 25 6.47 -8.94 25.94
C THR A 25 7.09 -9.41 24.63
N ASP A 26 7.78 -10.54 24.65
CA ASP A 26 8.40 -11.17 23.47
C ASP A 26 7.35 -11.53 22.40
N LEU A 27 6.27 -12.19 22.79
CA LEU A 27 5.13 -12.46 21.90
C LEU A 27 4.46 -11.19 21.36
N SER A 28 4.49 -10.09 22.13
CA SER A 28 4.00 -8.79 21.67
C SER A 28 4.91 -8.18 20.62
N TYR A 29 6.23 -8.37 20.74
CA TYR A 29 7.22 -7.95 19.76
C TYR A 29 7.05 -8.71 18.44
N ASP A 30 6.93 -10.03 18.52
CA ASP A 30 6.66 -10.89 17.35
C ASP A 30 5.37 -10.49 16.61
N ARG A 31 4.27 -10.26 17.35
CA ARG A 31 3.01 -9.80 16.76
C ARG A 31 3.16 -8.45 16.06
N THR A 32 3.96 -7.56 16.62
CA THR A 32 4.24 -6.24 16.04
C THR A 32 5.06 -6.39 14.77
N GLY A 33 6.11 -7.23 14.76
CA GLY A 33 6.90 -7.53 13.57
C GLY A 33 6.07 -8.15 12.43
N LEU A 34 5.20 -9.10 12.75
CA LEU A 34 4.25 -9.69 11.79
C LEU A 34 3.25 -8.65 11.24
N SER A 35 2.79 -7.72 12.08
CA SER A 35 1.92 -6.61 11.65
C SER A 35 2.61 -5.67 10.67
N VAL A 36 3.90 -5.37 10.89
CA VAL A 36 4.74 -4.57 9.97
C VAL A 36 4.90 -5.26 8.61
N ILE A 37 5.18 -6.56 8.60
CA ILE A 37 5.30 -7.34 7.36
C ILE A 37 3.97 -7.34 6.58
N ARG A 38 2.84 -7.55 7.26
CA ARG A 38 1.50 -7.51 6.63
C ARG A 38 1.20 -6.15 6.03
N THR A 39 1.54 -5.07 6.74
CA THR A 39 1.33 -3.70 6.27
C THR A 39 2.20 -3.40 5.04
N ASN A 40 3.45 -3.88 5.04
CA ASN A 40 4.34 -3.75 3.88
C ASN A 40 3.77 -4.48 2.64
N LEU A 41 3.25 -5.68 2.83
CA LEU A 41 2.65 -6.47 1.75
C LEU A 41 1.37 -5.82 1.20
N ALA A 42 0.51 -5.30 2.09
CA ALA A 42 -0.68 -4.55 1.70
C ALA A 42 -0.33 -3.33 0.84
N PHE A 43 0.74 -2.63 1.19
CA PHE A 43 1.21 -1.46 0.45
C PHE A 43 1.73 -1.80 -0.95
N GLN A 44 2.46 -2.91 -1.09
CA GLN A 44 2.89 -3.43 -2.39
C GLN A 44 1.68 -3.82 -3.26
N ASN A 45 0.66 -4.44 -2.67
CA ASN A 45 -0.59 -4.73 -3.38
C ASN A 45 -1.31 -3.46 -3.85
N THR A 46 -1.32 -2.39 -3.05
CA THR A 46 -1.87 -1.09 -3.47
C THR A 46 -1.11 -0.52 -4.65
N LYS A 47 0.23 -0.57 -4.65
CA LYS A 47 1.06 -0.13 -5.79
C LYS A 47 0.70 -0.89 -7.08
N LEU A 48 0.65 -2.22 -6.99
CA LEU A 48 0.29 -3.07 -8.13
C LEU A 48 -1.14 -2.78 -8.63
N SER A 49 -2.08 -2.52 -7.73
CA SER A 49 -3.46 -2.15 -8.09
C SER A 49 -3.53 -0.82 -8.86
N VAL A 50 -2.74 0.18 -8.44
CA VAL A 50 -2.64 1.47 -9.15
C VAL A 50 -2.07 1.27 -10.57
N GLU A 51 -1.04 0.45 -10.72
CA GLU A 51 -0.46 0.12 -12.03
C GLU A 51 -1.43 -0.64 -12.94
N GLN A 52 -2.17 -1.62 -12.39
CA GLN A 52 -3.22 -2.34 -13.12
C GLN A 52 -4.32 -1.40 -13.61
N THR A 53 -4.72 -0.45 -12.75
CA THR A 53 -5.72 0.54 -13.12
C THR A 53 -5.20 1.40 -14.29
N HIS A 54 -3.94 1.85 -14.24
CA HIS A 54 -3.33 2.66 -15.29
C HIS A 54 -3.30 1.93 -16.65
N LEU A 55 -2.92 0.65 -16.64
CA LEU A 55 -2.97 -0.19 -17.84
C LEU A 55 -4.40 -0.38 -18.37
N SER A 56 -5.39 -0.51 -17.49
CA SER A 56 -6.81 -0.60 -17.85
C SER A 56 -7.33 0.68 -18.52
N PHE A 57 -6.91 1.84 -18.02
CA PHE A 57 -7.22 3.13 -18.66
C PHE A 57 -6.56 3.24 -20.04
N LEU A 58 -5.28 2.89 -20.15
CA LEU A 58 -4.57 2.87 -21.44
C LEU A 58 -5.29 1.98 -22.45
N ARG A 59 -5.74 0.80 -22.03
CA ARG A 59 -6.53 -0.12 -22.85
C ARG A 59 -7.86 0.49 -23.30
N THR A 60 -8.56 1.19 -22.41
CA THR A 60 -9.81 1.89 -22.74
C THR A 60 -9.60 2.95 -23.81
N ILE A 61 -8.53 3.74 -23.69
CA ILE A 61 -8.17 4.78 -24.67
C ILE A 61 -7.87 4.17 -26.04
N VAL A 62 -7.04 3.11 -26.08
CA VAL A 62 -6.70 2.41 -27.31
C VAL A 62 -7.95 1.80 -27.95
N SER A 63 -8.86 1.23 -27.15
CA SER A 63 -10.13 0.71 -27.64
C SER A 63 -11.01 1.81 -28.22
N LEU A 64 -11.14 2.96 -27.54
CA LEU A 64 -11.93 4.11 -28.03
C LEU A 64 -11.39 4.63 -29.36
N LEU A 65 -10.07 4.74 -29.47
CA LEU A 65 -9.40 5.21 -30.68
C LEU A 65 -9.57 4.22 -31.84
N GLY A 66 -9.48 2.91 -31.56
CA GLY A 66 -9.75 1.85 -32.54
C GLY A 66 -11.20 1.87 -33.03
N SER A 67 -12.16 2.07 -32.11
CA SER A 67 -13.57 2.25 -32.47
C SER A 67 -13.79 3.51 -33.30
N ALA A 68 -13.17 4.64 -32.95
CA ALA A 68 -13.26 5.88 -33.72
C ALA A 68 -12.70 5.72 -35.15
N ALA A 69 -11.55 5.05 -35.30
CA ALA A 69 -10.96 4.75 -36.60
C ALA A 69 -11.84 3.79 -37.43
N THR A 70 -12.42 2.78 -36.79
CA THR A 70 -13.35 1.84 -37.43
C THR A 70 -14.60 2.55 -37.90
N ILE A 71 -15.20 3.41 -37.06
CA ILE A 71 -16.39 4.20 -37.39
C ILE A 71 -16.11 5.14 -38.56
N TYR A 72 -14.96 5.83 -38.54
CA TYR A 72 -14.56 6.72 -39.63
C TYR A 72 -14.49 6.01 -40.99
N LYS A 73 -13.99 4.77 -41.02
CA LYS A 73 -13.85 4.00 -42.27
C LYS A 73 -15.12 3.23 -42.66
N ALA A 74 -15.83 2.66 -41.69
CA ALA A 74 -16.95 1.76 -41.92
C ALA A 74 -18.28 2.50 -42.16
N LEU A 75 -18.60 3.55 -41.40
CA LEU A 75 -19.89 4.26 -41.57
C LEU A 75 -20.10 4.82 -42.99
N PRO A 76 -19.11 5.49 -43.61
CA PRO A 76 -19.26 5.95 -44.99
C PRO A 76 -19.43 4.82 -45.99
N ALA A 77 -18.82 3.65 -45.74
CA ALA A 77 -18.95 2.47 -46.58
C ALA A 77 -20.34 1.81 -46.46
N LEU A 78 -21.06 2.02 -45.36
CA LEU A 78 -22.45 1.57 -45.16
C LEU A 78 -23.51 2.58 -45.65
N GLY A 79 -23.10 3.68 -46.30
CA GLY A 79 -24.03 4.68 -46.85
C GLY A 79 -24.48 5.76 -45.85
N VAL A 80 -23.82 5.85 -44.68
CA VAL A 80 -24.04 6.96 -43.74
C VAL A 80 -23.33 8.22 -44.24
N SER A 81 -23.94 9.38 -44.01
CA SER A 81 -23.36 10.68 -44.39
C SER A 81 -21.96 10.85 -43.81
N ILE A 82 -20.98 11.13 -44.68
CA ILE A 82 -19.57 11.37 -44.33
C ILE A 82 -19.47 12.45 -43.25
N ARG A 83 -20.30 13.50 -43.32
CA ARG A 83 -20.33 14.60 -42.35
C ARG A 83 -20.70 14.13 -40.95
N PHE A 84 -21.62 13.17 -40.86
CA PHE A 84 -22.07 12.60 -39.58
C PHE A 84 -21.04 11.63 -39.00
N SER A 85 -20.42 10.79 -39.84
CA SER A 85 -19.33 9.90 -39.42
C SER A 85 -18.12 10.69 -38.90
N THR A 86 -17.71 11.75 -39.59
CA THR A 86 -16.62 12.64 -39.14
C THR A 86 -16.99 13.34 -37.83
N ALA A 87 -18.24 13.82 -37.68
CA ALA A 87 -18.69 14.46 -36.43
C ALA A 87 -18.63 13.49 -35.23
N ILE A 88 -19.09 12.24 -35.39
CA ILE A 88 -19.02 11.21 -34.35
C ILE A 88 -17.57 10.82 -34.03
N SER A 89 -16.73 10.68 -35.05
CA SER A 89 -15.30 10.36 -34.86
C SER A 89 -14.59 11.47 -34.08
N VAL A 90 -14.82 12.74 -34.44
CA VAL A 90 -14.26 13.89 -33.70
C VAL A 90 -14.80 13.93 -32.28
N PHE A 91 -16.08 13.65 -32.06
CA PHE A 91 -16.66 13.57 -30.72
C PHE A 91 -16.01 12.45 -29.87
N LEU A 92 -15.78 11.26 -30.44
CA LEU A 92 -15.10 10.16 -29.75
C LEU A 92 -13.64 10.49 -29.43
N VAL A 93 -12.93 11.19 -30.32
CA VAL A 93 -11.57 11.66 -30.07
C VAL A 93 -11.55 12.70 -28.95
N ILE A 94 -12.48 13.66 -28.94
CA ILE A 94 -12.62 14.64 -27.86
C ILE A 94 -12.96 13.95 -26.54
N ALA A 95 -13.86 12.97 -26.54
CA ALA A 95 -14.19 12.18 -25.35
C ALA A 95 -12.99 11.36 -24.85
N ALA A 96 -12.21 10.77 -25.76
CA ALA A 96 -10.96 10.06 -25.42
C ALA A 96 -9.94 11.00 -24.78
N VAL A 97 -9.77 12.21 -25.32
CA VAL A 97 -8.89 13.25 -24.76
C VAL A 97 -9.39 13.73 -23.40
N TYR A 98 -10.69 13.98 -23.26
CA TYR A 98 -11.29 14.36 -21.98
C TYR A 98 -11.08 13.27 -20.92
N PHE A 99 -11.28 12.01 -21.29
CA PHE A 99 -11.04 10.87 -20.42
C PHE A 99 -9.56 10.77 -20.03
N PHE A 100 -8.64 10.95 -20.98
CA PHE A 100 -7.19 10.99 -20.74
C PHE A 100 -6.78 12.12 -19.78
N VAL A 101 -7.37 13.31 -19.90
CA VAL A 101 -7.07 14.45 -19.01
C VAL A 101 -7.58 14.18 -17.59
N LYS A 102 -8.81 13.64 -17.46
CA LYS A 102 -9.36 13.25 -16.16
C LYS A 102 -8.55 12.13 -15.50
N ASP A 103 -8.05 11.21 -16.32
CA ASP A 103 -7.17 10.13 -15.91
C ASP A 103 -5.87 10.68 -15.32
N GLN A 104 -5.13 11.44 -16.13
CA GLN A 104 -3.84 12.04 -15.77
C GLN A 104 -3.91 13.02 -14.59
N LEU A 105 -5.08 13.58 -14.26
CA LEU A 105 -5.26 14.44 -13.07
C LEU A 105 -5.56 13.67 -11.78
N THR A 106 -6.09 12.45 -11.89
CA THR A 106 -6.42 11.61 -10.71
C THR A 106 -5.23 10.76 -10.27
N TYR A 107 -4.39 10.32 -11.22
CA TYR A 107 -3.19 9.55 -10.97
C TYR A 107 -2.10 10.19 -10.09
N PRO A 108 -1.73 11.48 -10.26
CA PRO A 108 -0.62 12.06 -9.50
C PRO A 108 -0.94 12.18 -8.01
N LYS A 109 -2.20 12.51 -7.66
CA LYS A 109 -2.63 12.64 -6.26
C LYS A 109 -2.47 11.34 -5.47
N MET A 110 -2.87 10.22 -6.06
CA MET A 110 -2.75 8.90 -5.43
C MET A 110 -1.29 8.48 -5.29
N LYS A 111 -0.45 8.83 -6.28
CA LYS A 111 0.97 8.49 -6.26
C LYS A 111 1.74 9.30 -5.20
N GLU A 112 1.44 10.59 -5.06
CA GLU A 112 2.00 11.42 -3.99
C GLU A 112 1.61 10.89 -2.61
N GLU A 113 0.34 10.56 -2.40
CA GLU A 113 -0.15 10.05 -1.10
C GLU A 113 0.53 8.73 -0.71
N ILE A 114 0.76 7.85 -1.68
CA ILE A 114 1.55 6.62 -1.51
C ILE A 114 3.01 6.96 -1.13
N GLN A 115 3.67 7.90 -1.82
CA GLN A 115 5.06 8.27 -1.50
C GLN A 115 5.22 8.95 -0.12
N HIS A 116 4.27 9.79 0.28
CA HIS A 116 4.28 10.41 1.61
C HIS A 116 4.15 9.35 2.72
N MET A 117 3.35 8.32 2.49
CA MET A 117 3.29 7.17 3.40
C MET A 117 4.61 6.37 3.43
N GLU A 118 5.34 6.23 2.31
CA GLU A 118 6.66 5.57 2.33
C GLU A 118 7.67 6.33 3.17
N LEU A 119 7.76 7.65 2.99
CA LEU A 119 8.67 8.49 3.77
C LEU A 119 8.34 8.47 5.26
N GLN A 120 7.05 8.46 5.62
CA GLN A 120 6.63 8.33 7.01
C GLN A 120 6.99 6.95 7.58
N LYS A 121 6.76 5.88 6.81
CA LYS A 121 7.14 4.51 7.20
C LYS A 121 8.64 4.38 7.42
N GLU A 122 9.47 4.89 6.51
CA GLU A 122 10.93 4.82 6.65
C GLU A 122 11.40 5.59 7.89
N LYS A 123 10.81 6.75 8.18
CA LYS A 123 11.10 7.51 9.39
C LYS A 123 10.71 6.74 10.65
N ILE A 124 9.55 6.10 10.67
CA ILE A 124 9.09 5.30 11.81
C ILE A 124 9.98 4.06 12.01
N ILE A 125 10.35 3.37 10.93
CA ILE A 125 11.25 2.20 10.97
C ILE A 125 12.65 2.61 11.43
N GLN A 126 13.16 3.76 10.99
CA GLN A 126 14.45 4.27 11.45
C GLN A 126 14.40 4.68 12.93
N ALA A 127 13.34 5.37 13.37
CA ALA A 127 13.17 5.74 14.76
C ALA A 127 13.08 4.51 15.67
N SER A 128 12.34 3.47 15.25
CA SER A 128 12.24 2.21 16.00
C SER A 128 13.56 1.42 16.02
N ARG A 129 14.33 1.39 14.92
CA ARG A 129 15.68 0.79 14.91
C ARG A 129 16.67 1.53 15.81
N ILE A 130 16.54 2.85 15.96
CA ILE A 130 17.37 3.64 16.88
C ILE A 130 16.99 3.33 18.32
N THR A 131 15.70 3.25 18.63
CA THR A 131 15.24 2.82 19.97
C THR A 131 15.72 1.41 20.31
N GLU A 132 15.62 0.44 19.39
CA GLU A 132 16.10 -0.93 19.57
C GLU A 132 17.62 -0.97 19.85
N ARG A 133 18.44 -0.22 19.09
CA ARG A 133 19.89 -0.13 19.37
C ARG A 133 20.22 0.55 20.70
N VAL A 134 19.46 1.57 21.09
CA VAL A 134 19.69 2.29 22.36
C VAL A 134 19.35 1.40 23.55
N ASP A 135 18.32 0.55 23.46
CA ASP A 135 18.01 -0.42 24.51
C ASP A 135 19.10 -1.50 24.64
N ASP A 136 19.69 -1.98 23.52
CA ASP A 136 20.83 -2.91 23.54
C ASP A 136 22.09 -2.31 24.21
N ASP A 137 22.39 -1.03 23.96
CA ASP A 137 23.52 -0.32 24.59
C ASP A 137 23.29 -0.04 26.09
N ILE A 138 22.03 0.09 26.54
CA ILE A 138 21.68 0.25 27.96
C ILE A 138 21.70 -1.11 28.69
N ILE A 139 21.34 -2.21 28.01
CA ILE A 139 21.30 -3.57 28.58
C ILE A 139 22.69 -4.24 28.55
N SER A 140 23.58 -3.83 27.65
CA SER A 140 24.99 -4.27 27.61
C SER A 140 25.95 -3.10 27.80
N PRO A 141 26.12 -2.56 29.02
CA PRO A 141 27.34 -1.80 29.28
C PRO A 141 28.51 -2.77 29.04
N GLU A 142 29.41 -2.34 28.16
CA GLU A 142 30.71 -2.90 27.86
C GLU A 142 31.32 -3.78 28.98
N LYS A 143 31.66 -5.03 28.62
CA LYS A 143 32.58 -5.99 29.30
C LYS A 143 32.19 -6.59 30.66
#